data_AF-A0A4R9LQ07-F1
#
_entry.id   AF-A0A4R9LQ07-F1
#
_cell.length_a   1.000
_cell.length_b   1.000
_cell.length_c   1.000
_cell.angle_alpha   90.00
_cell.angle_beta   90.00
_cell.angle_gamma   90.00
#
_symmetry.space_group_name_H-M   'P 1'
#
loop_
_entity.id
_entity.type
_entity.pdbx_description
1 polymer ?
#
loop_
_entity_poly.entity_id
_entity_poly.type
_entity_poly.pdbx_seq_one_letter_code
_entity_poly.pdbx_strand_id
1 'polypeptide(L)' 'MGALKAFNPAQSYMETDNLKPLWKKELEKAEKEMMEVDRELSTIINQLNYVNDKKDKIVKKKEVILQRAVEQDLF' A
#
# COMPACT_ATOMS: atom_id res chain seq x y z
N MET A 1 11.93 15.10 40.75
CA MET A 1 10.50 14.84 40.99
C MET A 1 9.70 15.60 39.94
N GLY A 2 9.34 14.94 38.85
CA GLY A 2 8.51 15.55 37.80
C GLY A 2 7.07 15.62 38.31
N ALA A 3 6.49 16.82 38.33
CA ALA A 3 5.11 17.01 38.72
C ALA A 3 4.21 16.13 37.84
N LEU A 4 3.49 15.19 38.46
CA LEU A 4 2.38 14.50 37.83
C LEU A 4 1.39 15.58 37.38
N LYS A 5 1.29 15.79 36.06
CA LYS A 5 0.27 16.66 35.46
C LYS A 5 -1.06 16.33 36.11
N ALA A 6 -1.74 17.34 36.64
CA ALA A 6 -3.02 17.19 37.31
C ALA A 6 -3.97 16.40 36.41
N PHE A 7 -4.22 15.15 36.79
CA PHE A 7 -5.16 14.27 36.12
C PHE A 7 -6.56 14.85 36.37
N ASN A 8 -7.14 15.51 35.37
CA ASN A 8 -8.50 16.04 35.44
C ASN A 8 -9.46 14.94 34.96
N PRO A 9 -10.14 14.21 35.87
CA PRO A 9 -10.95 13.07 35.48
C PRO A 9 -12.09 13.50 34.56
N ALA A 10 -12.64 14.71 34.78
CA ALA A 10 -13.75 15.25 34.00
C ALA A 10 -13.42 15.37 32.50
N GLN A 11 -12.19 15.73 32.13
CA GLN A 11 -11.75 15.75 30.73
C GLN A 11 -11.60 14.34 30.15
N SER A 12 -11.08 13.40 30.93
CA SER A 12 -10.88 12.02 30.49
C SER A 12 -12.21 11.28 30.24
N TYR A 13 -13.28 11.64 30.97
CA TYR A 13 -14.65 11.17 30.72
C TYR A 13 -15.36 11.87 29.53
N MET A 14 -14.92 13.07 29.14
CA MET A 14 -15.46 13.78 27.97
C MET A 14 -14.84 13.29 26.66
N GLU A 15 -13.66 12.69 26.72
CA GLU A 15 -13.05 11.99 25.58
C GLU A 15 -13.81 10.68 25.34
N THR A 16 -14.78 10.71 24.43
CA THR A 16 -15.63 9.57 24.05
C THR A 16 -14.86 8.32 23.65
N ASP A 17 -13.64 8.45 23.17
CA ASP A 17 -12.73 7.33 22.88
C ASP A 17 -12.22 6.64 24.15
N ASN A 18 -12.09 7.32 25.29
CA ASN A 18 -11.64 6.68 26.54
C ASN A 18 -12.68 5.74 27.15
N LEU A 19 -13.96 5.91 26.80
CA LEU A 19 -15.08 5.08 27.26
C LEU A 19 -15.33 3.84 26.37
N LYS A 20 -14.67 3.74 25.20
CA LYS A 20 -14.80 2.56 24.34
C LYS A 20 -14.18 1.33 25.02
N PRO A 21 -14.87 0.18 25.03
CA PRO A 21 -14.27 -1.08 25.48
C PRO A 21 -12.96 -1.37 24.74
N LEU A 22 -11.98 -1.95 25.44
CA LEU A 22 -10.65 -2.25 24.89
C LEU A 22 -10.71 -3.03 23.56
N TRP A 23 -11.56 -4.04 23.49
CA TRP A 23 -11.75 -4.85 22.27
C TRP A 23 -12.19 -4.01 21.06
N LYS A 24 -12.96 -2.93 21.28
CA LYS A 24 -13.43 -2.06 20.20
C LYS A 24 -12.30 -1.17 19.68
N LYS A 25 -11.40 -0.73 20.55
CA LYS A 25 -10.19 0.02 20.15
C LYS A 25 -9.23 -0.86 19.36
N GLU A 26 -9.04 -2.10 19.80
CA GLU A 26 -8.21 -3.09 19.11
C GLU A 26 -8.80 -3.43 17.74
N LEU A 27 -10.13 -3.58 17.64
CA LEU A 27 -10.82 -3.79 16.38
C LEU A 27 -10.64 -2.60 15.42
N GLU A 28 -10.91 -1.37 15.88
CA GLU A 28 -10.73 -0.16 15.06
C GLU A 28 -9.27 0.02 14.60
N LYS A 29 -8.30 -0.42 15.41
CA LYS A 29 -6.89 -0.43 15.03
C LYS A 29 -6.60 -1.49 13.95
N ALA A 30 -7.08 -2.71 14.13
CA ALA A 30 -6.92 -3.78 13.16
C ALA A 30 -7.57 -3.42 11.81
N GLU A 31 -8.76 -2.81 11.82
CA GLU A 31 -9.44 -2.32 10.62
C GLU A 31 -8.60 -1.25 9.88
N LYS A 32 -7.96 -0.34 10.63
CA LYS A 32 -7.06 0.67 10.04
C LYS A 32 -5.82 0.02 9.41
N GLU A 33 -5.18 -0.90 10.11
CA GLU A 33 -4.03 -1.63 9.59
C GLU A 33 -4.40 -2.43 8.33
N MET A 34 -5.58 -3.08 8.32
CA MET A 34 -6.10 -3.75 7.13
C MET A 34 -6.28 -2.79 5.95
N MET A 35 -6.89 -1.62 6.17
CA MET A 35 -7.08 -0.62 5.12
C MET A 35 -5.74 -0.07 4.58
N GLU A 36 -4.72 0.05 5.43
CA GLU A 36 -3.37 0.46 5.01
C GLU A 36 -2.74 -0.64 4.13
N VAL A 37 -2.82 -1.90 4.55
CA VAL A 37 -2.34 -3.04 3.76
C VAL A 37 -3.06 -3.12 2.41
N ASP A 38 -4.37 -2.93 2.36
CA ASP A 38 -5.14 -2.95 1.10
C ASP A 38 -4.69 -1.84 0.11
N ARG A 39 -4.31 -0.67 0.64
CA ARG A 39 -3.75 0.42 -0.19
C ARG A 39 -2.36 0.08 -0.71
N GLU A 40 -1.52 -0.51 0.13
CA GLU A 40 -0.19 -0.97 -0.27
C GLU A 40 -0.29 -2.05 -1.36
N LEU A 41 -1.16 -3.04 -1.17
CA LEU A 41 -1.44 -4.09 -2.16
C LEU A 41 -1.90 -3.48 -3.50
N SER A 42 -2.84 -2.54 -3.46
CA SER A 42 -3.31 -1.84 -4.67
C SER A 42 -2.17 -1.11 -5.40
N THR A 43 -1.26 -0.50 -4.64
CA THR A 43 -0.09 0.19 -5.19
C THR A 43 0.88 -0.79 -5.85
N ILE A 44 1.16 -1.91 -5.18
CA ILE A 44 2.05 -2.96 -5.69
C ILE A 44 1.47 -3.59 -6.96
N ILE A 45 0.16 -3.87 -7.00
CA ILE A 45 -0.51 -4.40 -8.20
C ILE A 45 -0.32 -3.46 -9.39
N ASN A 46 -0.50 -2.16 -9.20
CA ASN A 46 -0.29 -1.17 -10.26
C ASN A 46 1.16 -1.15 -10.76
N GLN A 47 2.13 -1.27 -9.84
CA GLN A 47 3.55 -1.35 -10.20
C GLN A 47 3.87 -2.63 -10.99
N LEU A 48 3.30 -3.78 -10.60
CA LEU A 48 3.47 -5.04 -11.32
C LEU A 48 2.89 -4.96 -12.73
N ASN A 49 1.69 -4.38 -12.88
CA ASN A 49 1.08 -4.17 -14.19
C ASN A 49 1.95 -3.29 -15.09
N TYR A 50 2.51 -2.20 -14.54
CA TYR A 50 3.44 -1.34 -15.28
C TYR A 50 4.70 -2.08 -15.75
N VAL A 51 5.29 -2.91 -14.88
CA VAL A 51 6.46 -3.74 -15.24
C VAL A 51 6.09 -4.75 -16.33
N ASN A 52 4.90 -5.34 -16.26
CA ASN A 52 4.42 -6.27 -17.27
C ASN A 52 4.22 -5.59 -18.63
N ASP A 53 3.61 -4.40 -18.66
CA ASP A 53 3.47 -3.61 -19.89
C ASP A 53 4.84 -3.26 -20.51
N LYS A 54 5.82 -2.94 -19.67
CA LYS A 54 7.19 -2.66 -20.14
C LYS A 54 7.83 -3.91 -20.75
N LYS A 55 7.64 -5.08 -20.15
CA LYS A 55 8.12 -6.37 -20.70
C LYS A 55 7.48 -6.62 -22.06
N ASP A 56 6.17 -6.45 -22.20
CA ASP A 56 5.46 -6.71 -23.45
C ASP A 56 5.92 -5.79 -24.59
N LYS A 57 6.21 -4.52 -24.28
CA LYS A 57 6.82 -3.59 -25.25
C LYS A 57 8.21 -4.06 -25.70
N ILE A 58 9.01 -4.59 -24.79
CA ILE A 58 10.35 -5.12 -25.12
C ILE A 58 10.23 -6.38 -26.00
N VAL A 59 9.29 -7.27 -25.70
CA VAL A 59 9.03 -8.47 -26.51
C VAL A 59 8.66 -8.08 -27.94
N LYS A 60 7.69 -7.17 -28.11
CA LYS A 60 7.30 -6.66 -29.44
C LYS A 60 8.48 -6.00 -30.17
N LYS A 61 9.29 -5.21 -29.46
CA LYS A 61 10.50 -4.60 -30.05
C LYS A 61 11.49 -5.66 -30.53
N LYS A 62 11.71 -6.71 -29.75
CA LYS A 62 12.56 -7.85 -30.13
C LYS A 62 12.04 -8.53 -31.39
N GLU A 63 10.74 -8.79 -31.48
CA GLU A 63 10.11 -9.40 -32.66
C GLU A 63 10.34 -8.56 -33.92
N VAL A 64 10.12 -7.24 -33.84
CA VAL A 64 10.37 -6.32 -34.96
C VAL A 64 11.84 -6.31 -35.38
N ILE A 65 12.77 -6.35 -34.42
CA ILE A 65 14.21 -6.41 -34.73
C ILE A 65 14.55 -7.71 -35.47
N LEU A 66 14.02 -8.85 -35.00
CA LEU A 66 14.26 -10.15 -35.63
C LEU A 66 13.67 -10.21 -37.05
N GLN A 67 12.46 -9.70 -37.26
CA GLN A 67 11.86 -9.61 -38.60
C GLN A 67 12.74 -8.80 -39.55
N ARG A 68 13.21 -7.62 -39.13
CA ARG A 68 14.12 -6.80 -39.94
C ARG A 68 15.46 -7.46 -40.22
N ALA A 69 16.00 -8.22 -39.27
CA ALA A 69 17.25 -8.95 -39.47
C ALA A 69 17.09 -10.06 -40.52
N VAL A 70 15.95 -10.74 -40.53
CA VAL A 70 15.59 -11.72 -41.57
C VAL A 70 15.43 -11.04 -42.94
N GLU A 71 14.76 -9.89 -43.00
CA GLU A 71 14.60 -9.12 -44.26
C GLU A 71 15.92 -8.61 -44.86
N GLN A 72 16.96 -8.49 -44.03
CA GLN A 72 18.28 -7.99 -44.42
C GLN A 72 19.32 -9.10 -44.70
N ASP A 73 18.91 -10.38 -44.71
CA ASP A 73 19.82 -11.54 -44.85
C ASP A 73 20.98 -11.51 -43.84
N LEU A 74 20.75 -10.95 -42.64
CA LEU A 74 21.73 -10.87 -41.56
C LEU A 74 21.70 -12.10 -40.63
N PHE A 75 20.99 -13.15 -41.04
CA PHE A 75 20.83 -14.43 -40.32
C PHE A 75 21.14 -15.63 -41.22
#